data_AF-A0A5C8BT03-F1
#
_entry.id   AF-A0A5C8BT03-F1
#
_cell.length_a   1.000
_cell.length_b   1.000
_cell.length_c   1.000
_cell.angle_alpha   90.00
_cell.angle_beta   90.00
_cell.angle_gamma   90.00
#
_symmetry.space_group_name_H-M   'P 1'
#
loop_
_entity.id
_entity.type
_entity.pdbx_description
1 polymer ?
#
loop_
_entity_poly.entity_id
_entity_poly.type
_entity_poly.pdbx_seq_one_letter_code
_entity_poly.pdbx_strand_id
1 'polypeptide(L)'
;MQFVHLGIHTEFSITESIVRIPDLVKVAVQDEMPALALTDLSNLHAAIKFYEACLKKGIKPILGSVIRLNDAEHRATLLAMSNTGWRNLTEIVSRGFIEGQQLGIPCVKKDWVLEQAEDLIVLLGQHSDVGKMLCSSNPQKAEPLLEAWIEKFGNQVYLALTRTERVGEEDYIQQAVKLAAKYQLGVVAHNDVHFIEQDDFEAHEARVCIADGYVLGDDKRPKTYSSEQYFKTAAQMSELFADLPAALENSYHIAKRCNVTLQLGTYFLPDFPIPDGYTIDTYFEHLSREGLEQRLNHLYPIAERDEDWAEIRKPYDDRIKYEVDIILKMGFPGYFLIVMDFIGWAKNNGVPVGPGRGSGAGSLVAYSLKITDLDPLRYELLFERFLNPERVSMPDFDIDFCIAGRDRVIEYVAQNYGRQAVSQI
;
A
#
# COMPACT_ATOMS: atom_id res chain seq x y z
N MET A 1 -21.97 -3.33 24.67
CA MET A 1 -21.99 -2.18 23.73
C MET A 1 -21.10 -2.55 22.55
N GLN A 2 -21.36 -2.08 21.33
CA GLN A 2 -20.45 -2.36 20.21
C GLN A 2 -19.32 -1.33 20.22
N PHE A 3 -18.08 -1.81 20.24
CA PHE A 3 -16.86 -0.99 20.18
C PHE A 3 -15.98 -1.49 19.04
N VAL A 4 -15.26 -0.57 18.39
CA VAL A 4 -14.31 -0.87 17.33
C VAL A 4 -13.00 -0.15 17.61
N HIS A 5 -11.88 -0.88 17.54
CA HIS A 5 -10.56 -0.25 17.63
C HIS A 5 -10.27 0.57 16.37
N LEU A 6 -10.04 1.87 16.56
CA LEU A 6 -9.71 2.83 15.51
C LEU A 6 -8.24 3.27 15.49
N GLY A 7 -7.44 2.80 16.44
CA GLY A 7 -6.03 3.15 16.60
C GLY A 7 -5.19 1.94 16.94
N ILE A 8 -4.70 1.26 15.89
CA ILE A 8 -3.89 0.06 16.01
C ILE A 8 -2.62 0.26 15.19
N HIS A 9 -1.49 0.09 15.86
CA HIS A 9 -0.17 0.07 15.26
C HIS A 9 0.22 -1.40 15.10
N THR A 10 0.51 -1.84 13.89
CA THR A 10 0.96 -3.20 13.58
C THR A 10 2.47 -3.30 13.55
N GLU A 11 3.01 -4.47 13.20
CA GLU A 11 4.43 -4.70 13.02
C GLU A 11 5.08 -3.75 11.99
N PHE A 12 4.27 -3.06 11.17
CA PHE A 12 4.69 -2.07 10.19
C PHE A 12 4.80 -0.64 10.75
N SER A 13 4.35 -0.38 11.97
CA SER A 13 4.88 0.70 12.81
C SER A 13 6.24 0.29 13.35
N ILE A 14 7.22 0.25 12.45
CA ILE A 14 8.51 -0.43 12.62
C ILE A 14 9.21 -0.07 13.94
N THR A 15 9.11 1.18 14.40
CA THR A 15 9.85 1.61 15.59
C THR A 15 9.11 1.35 16.91
N GLU A 16 7.80 1.10 16.88
CA GLU A 16 6.97 1.22 18.08
C GLU A 16 5.91 0.14 18.30
N SER A 17 5.76 -0.89 17.46
CA SER A 17 4.76 -1.93 17.71
C SER A 17 5.25 -3.35 17.40
N ILE A 18 4.61 -4.32 18.05
CA ILE A 18 4.82 -5.75 17.88
C ILE A 18 3.54 -6.52 17.48
N VAL A 19 2.41 -5.81 17.28
CA VAL A 19 1.14 -6.43 16.87
C VAL A 19 1.27 -7.07 15.50
N ARG A 20 1.06 -8.38 15.40
CA ARG A 20 1.04 -9.08 14.12
C ARG A 20 -0.38 -9.12 13.55
N ILE A 21 -0.54 -8.82 12.26
CA ILE A 21 -1.86 -8.84 11.59
C ILE A 21 -2.66 -10.15 11.83
N PRO A 22 -2.09 -11.36 11.69
CA PRO A 22 -2.86 -12.59 11.92
C PRO A 22 -3.39 -12.71 13.35
N ASP A 23 -2.60 -12.28 14.34
CA ASP A 23 -2.97 -12.35 15.75
C ASP A 23 -4.03 -11.29 16.08
N LEU A 24 -3.88 -10.08 15.53
CA LEU A 24 -4.87 -9.00 15.61
C LEU A 24 -6.24 -9.44 15.09
N VAL A 25 -6.28 -10.00 13.88
CA VAL A 25 -7.53 -10.47 13.28
C VAL A 25 -8.13 -11.62 14.10
N LYS A 26 -7.30 -12.51 14.65
CA LYS A 26 -7.75 -13.62 15.49
C LYS A 26 -8.46 -13.11 16.76
N VAL A 27 -7.86 -12.18 17.50
CA VAL A 27 -8.47 -11.66 18.74
C VAL A 27 -9.73 -10.85 18.46
N ALA A 28 -9.78 -10.12 17.34
CA ALA A 28 -10.98 -9.40 16.93
C ALA A 28 -12.15 -10.33 16.55
N VAL A 29 -11.88 -11.46 15.90
CA VAL A 29 -12.91 -12.50 15.66
C VAL A 29 -13.41 -13.09 16.97
N GLN A 30 -12.51 -13.35 17.93
CA GLN A 30 -12.88 -13.89 19.24
C GLN A 30 -13.76 -12.92 20.05
N ASP A 31 -13.52 -11.62 19.92
CA ASP A 31 -14.31 -10.55 20.55
C ASP A 31 -15.56 -10.16 19.73
N GLU A 32 -15.86 -10.88 18.64
CA GLU A 32 -16.98 -10.60 17.72
C GLU A 32 -16.97 -9.15 17.17
N MET A 33 -15.79 -8.56 17.03
CA MET A 33 -15.61 -7.19 16.59
C MET A 33 -15.89 -7.06 15.09
N PRO A 34 -16.82 -6.19 14.65
CA PRO A 34 -17.27 -6.16 13.25
C PRO A 34 -16.28 -5.49 12.29
N ALA A 35 -15.36 -4.67 12.81
CA ALA A 35 -14.40 -3.90 12.04
C ALA A 35 -13.10 -3.67 12.82
N LEU A 36 -12.02 -3.35 12.12
CA LEU A 36 -10.74 -2.95 12.70
C LEU A 36 -10.12 -1.84 11.85
N ALA A 37 -9.47 -0.86 12.48
CA ALA A 37 -8.63 0.11 11.77
C ALA A 37 -7.15 -0.26 11.79
N LEU A 38 -6.50 -0.08 10.64
CA LEU A 38 -5.06 -0.04 10.52
C LEU A 38 -4.63 1.42 10.55
N THR A 39 -3.76 1.80 11.49
CA THR A 39 -3.28 3.18 11.64
C THR A 39 -1.79 3.22 11.95
N ASP A 40 -0.98 2.54 11.14
CA ASP A 40 0.47 2.54 11.32
C ASP A 40 1.07 3.95 11.23
N LEU A 41 2.21 4.13 11.92
CA LEU A 41 2.88 5.41 12.06
C LEU A 41 3.55 5.85 10.75
N SER A 42 3.04 6.95 10.20
CA SER A 42 3.50 7.63 8.99
C SER A 42 3.64 6.69 7.79
N ASN A 43 2.87 5.60 7.70
CA ASN A 43 2.96 4.68 6.57
C ASN A 43 1.67 3.89 6.33
N LEU A 44 1.61 3.22 5.19
CA LEU A 44 0.50 2.37 4.73
C LEU A 44 0.98 0.98 4.30
N HIS A 45 2.17 0.55 4.74
CA HIS A 45 2.86 -0.63 4.21
C HIS A 45 2.04 -1.91 4.39
N ALA A 46 1.28 -2.00 5.48
CA ALA A 46 0.50 -3.18 5.82
C ALA A 46 -0.87 -3.26 5.12
N ALA A 47 -1.29 -2.22 4.39
CA ALA A 47 -2.68 -2.05 3.95
C ALA A 47 -3.24 -3.25 3.19
N ILE A 48 -2.52 -3.78 2.20
CA ILE A 48 -2.98 -4.95 1.40
C ILE A 48 -3.07 -6.20 2.27
N LYS A 49 -2.03 -6.50 3.05
CA LYS A 49 -1.97 -7.68 3.93
C LYS A 49 -3.09 -7.66 4.98
N PHE A 50 -3.34 -6.49 5.58
CA PHE A 50 -4.41 -6.26 6.54
C PHE A 50 -5.79 -6.41 5.90
N TYR A 51 -6.01 -5.74 4.77
CA TYR A 51 -7.27 -5.77 4.04
C TYR A 51 -7.68 -7.21 3.68
N GLU A 52 -6.78 -7.99 3.10
CA GLU A 52 -7.04 -9.40 2.78
C GLU A 52 -7.30 -10.26 4.03
N ALA A 53 -6.54 -10.06 5.11
CA ALA A 53 -6.69 -10.83 6.34
C ALA A 53 -8.04 -10.59 7.01
N CYS A 54 -8.49 -9.33 7.06
CA CYS A 54 -9.81 -8.95 7.57
C CYS A 54 -10.94 -9.57 6.72
N LEU A 55 -10.89 -9.41 5.39
CA LEU A 55 -11.93 -9.94 4.50
C LEU A 55 -12.06 -11.47 4.59
N LYS A 56 -10.94 -12.20 4.67
CA LYS A 56 -10.94 -13.67 4.86
C LYS A 56 -11.65 -14.13 6.13
N LYS A 57 -11.84 -13.25 7.11
CA LYS A 57 -12.51 -13.53 8.39
C LYS A 57 -13.83 -12.78 8.57
N GLY A 58 -14.31 -12.09 7.54
CA GLY A 58 -15.56 -11.32 7.61
C GLY A 58 -15.48 -10.08 8.50
N ILE A 59 -14.27 -9.60 8.82
CA ILE A 59 -14.06 -8.34 9.53
C ILE A 59 -13.95 -7.22 8.49
N LYS A 60 -14.61 -6.10 8.73
CA LYS A 60 -14.50 -4.92 7.88
C LYS A 60 -13.17 -4.18 8.13
N PRO A 61 -12.28 -4.05 7.14
CA PRO A 61 -11.07 -3.25 7.29
C PRO A 61 -11.38 -1.75 7.19
N ILE A 62 -10.79 -0.96 8.08
CA ILE A 62 -10.74 0.51 8.02
C ILE A 62 -9.28 0.89 7.76
N LEU A 63 -9.04 1.67 6.72
CA LEU A 63 -7.68 2.06 6.33
C LEU A 63 -7.38 3.48 6.80
N GLY A 64 -6.26 3.63 7.48
CA GLY A 64 -5.82 4.90 8.05
C GLY A 64 -4.31 4.93 8.29
N SER A 65 -3.84 6.02 8.88
CA SER A 65 -2.47 6.17 9.35
C SER A 65 -2.42 7.21 10.46
N VAL A 66 -1.58 6.98 11.47
CA VAL A 66 -1.17 8.04 12.37
C VAL A 66 -0.04 8.82 11.69
N ILE A 67 -0.25 10.08 11.38
CA ILE A 67 0.78 10.94 10.78
C ILE A 67 1.48 11.76 11.85
N ARG A 68 2.76 12.03 11.63
CA ARG A 68 3.51 13.08 12.33
C ARG A 68 3.21 14.44 11.70
N LEU A 69 2.73 15.39 12.48
CA LEU A 69 2.17 16.66 12.02
C LEU A 69 3.14 17.80 12.30
N ASN A 70 3.62 18.49 11.26
CA ASN A 70 4.59 19.59 11.28
C ASN A 70 5.98 19.25 11.83
N ASP A 71 6.10 18.32 12.78
CA ASP A 71 7.32 17.88 13.44
C ASP A 71 7.22 16.41 13.87
N ALA A 72 8.24 15.91 14.56
CA ALA A 72 8.34 14.50 14.96
C ALA A 72 7.43 14.10 16.14
N GLU A 73 6.92 15.08 16.90
CA GLU A 73 6.23 14.86 18.17
C GLU A 73 4.71 14.89 18.03
N HIS A 74 4.18 15.86 17.27
CA HIS A 74 2.74 16.01 17.12
C HIS A 74 2.18 14.92 16.21
N ARG A 75 1.04 14.35 16.59
CA ARG A 75 0.39 13.24 15.86
C ARG A 75 -1.06 13.53 15.56
N ALA A 76 -1.53 13.11 14.39
CA ALA A 76 -2.95 13.07 14.06
C ALA A 76 -3.29 11.74 13.40
N THR A 77 -4.46 11.17 13.72
CA THR A 77 -4.92 9.94 13.05
C THR A 77 -5.84 10.32 11.91
N LEU A 78 -5.57 9.82 10.71
CA LEU A 78 -6.43 9.99 9.54
C LEU A 78 -7.03 8.65 9.14
N LEU A 79 -8.34 8.62 8.91
CA LEU A 79 -9.08 7.44 8.45
C LEU A 79 -9.76 7.74 7.11
N ALA A 80 -9.60 6.86 6.13
CA ALA A 80 -10.23 7.02 4.82
C ALA A 80 -11.70 6.59 4.87
N MET A 81 -12.61 7.49 4.45
CA MET A 81 -14.04 7.18 4.34
C MET A 81 -14.41 6.46 3.05
N SER A 82 -13.69 6.75 1.97
CA SER A 82 -13.96 6.25 0.62
C SER A 82 -12.66 6.03 -0.15
N ASN A 83 -12.76 5.56 -1.38
CA ASN A 83 -11.61 5.48 -2.29
C ASN A 83 -10.97 6.86 -2.58
N THR A 84 -11.74 7.95 -2.55
CA THR A 84 -11.20 9.32 -2.66
C THR A 84 -10.34 9.66 -1.45
N GLY A 85 -10.87 9.42 -0.24
CA GLY A 85 -10.11 9.60 1.00
C GLY A 85 -8.87 8.71 1.06
N TRP A 86 -8.96 7.46 0.58
CA TRP A 86 -7.81 6.56 0.51
C TRP A 86 -6.69 7.10 -0.39
N ARG A 87 -7.04 7.67 -1.54
CA ARG A 87 -6.09 8.33 -2.42
C ARG A 87 -5.46 9.55 -1.74
N ASN A 88 -6.28 10.42 -1.14
CA ASN A 88 -5.79 11.59 -0.40
C ASN A 88 -4.82 11.19 0.71
N LEU A 89 -5.18 10.19 1.52
CA LEU A 89 -4.31 9.65 2.56
C LEU A 89 -2.98 9.14 2.01
N THR A 90 -3.01 8.41 0.90
CA THR A 90 -1.81 7.88 0.24
C THR A 90 -0.89 9.00 -0.23
N GLU A 91 -1.44 10.05 -0.84
CA GLU A 91 -0.70 11.24 -1.29
C GLU A 91 -0.10 12.00 -0.10
N ILE A 92 -0.88 12.24 0.96
CA ILE A 92 -0.44 12.91 2.19
C ILE A 92 0.75 12.18 2.83
N VAL A 93 0.63 10.87 3.03
CA VAL A 93 1.69 10.03 3.63
C VAL A 93 2.94 10.03 2.75
N SER A 94 2.78 9.89 1.43
CA SER A 94 3.88 9.94 0.47
C SER A 94 4.61 11.29 0.50
N ARG A 95 3.86 12.38 0.58
CA ARG A 95 4.41 13.74 0.67
C ARG A 95 5.25 13.95 1.93
N GLY A 96 4.86 13.32 3.05
CA GLY A 96 5.66 13.28 4.27
C GLY A 96 7.08 12.71 4.05
N PHE A 97 7.21 11.65 3.23
CA PHE A 97 8.50 11.05 2.89
C PHE A 97 9.28 11.81 1.82
N ILE A 98 8.60 12.46 0.88
CA ILE A 98 9.26 13.12 -0.27
C ILE A 98 9.66 14.57 0.07
N GLU A 99 8.77 15.32 0.70
CA GLU A 99 8.93 16.77 0.95
C GLU A 99 9.08 17.10 2.44
N GLY A 100 8.59 16.22 3.32
CA GLY A 100 8.37 16.50 4.73
C GLY A 100 9.47 16.02 5.69
N GLN A 101 10.57 15.45 5.18
CA GLN A 101 11.57 14.81 6.04
C GLN A 101 12.29 15.81 6.95
N GLN A 102 12.32 15.48 8.24
CA GLN A 102 13.12 16.16 9.25
C GLN A 102 14.01 15.12 9.92
N LEU A 103 15.32 15.19 9.71
CA LEU A 103 16.28 14.19 10.19
C LEU A 103 15.90 12.75 9.83
N GLY A 104 15.34 12.55 8.62
CA GLY A 104 14.88 11.24 8.13
C GLY A 104 13.51 10.79 8.66
N ILE A 105 12.85 11.60 9.51
CA ILE A 105 11.50 11.34 9.99
C ILE A 105 10.50 12.01 9.04
N PRO A 106 9.53 11.27 8.47
CA PRO A 106 8.51 11.85 7.61
C PRO A 106 7.50 12.67 8.43
N CYS A 107 7.50 14.00 8.24
CA CYS A 107 6.59 14.92 8.91
C CYS A 107 5.68 15.60 7.88
N VAL A 108 4.37 15.49 8.07
CA VAL A 108 3.34 16.06 7.19
C VAL A 108 2.98 17.45 7.68
N LYS A 109 3.03 18.47 6.82
CA LYS A 109 2.55 19.81 7.20
C LYS A 109 1.03 19.81 7.35
N LYS A 110 0.52 20.50 8.36
CA LYS A 110 -0.92 20.63 8.61
C LYS A 110 -1.69 21.13 7.40
N ASP A 111 -1.14 22.13 6.70
CA ASP A 111 -1.79 22.71 5.51
C ASP A 111 -2.03 21.67 4.41
N TRP A 112 -1.11 20.70 4.23
CA TRP A 112 -1.28 19.64 3.22
C TRP A 112 -2.49 18.75 3.53
N VAL A 113 -2.72 18.46 4.81
CA VAL A 113 -3.87 17.68 5.28
C VAL A 113 -5.16 18.48 5.10
N LEU A 114 -5.12 19.77 5.43
CA LEU A 114 -6.27 20.68 5.30
C LEU A 114 -6.68 20.91 3.83
N GLU A 115 -5.71 20.94 2.90
CA GLU A 115 -5.92 21.05 1.46
C GLU A 115 -6.55 19.78 0.85
N GLN A 116 -6.29 18.61 1.43
CA GLN A 116 -6.75 17.30 0.93
C GLN A 116 -7.70 16.59 1.91
N ALA A 117 -8.53 17.36 2.64
CA ALA A 117 -9.41 16.86 3.69
C ALA A 117 -10.62 16.03 3.18
N GLU A 118 -10.88 16.02 1.88
CA GLU A 118 -12.02 15.33 1.29
C GLU A 118 -12.02 13.83 1.63
N ASP A 119 -13.17 13.35 2.11
CA ASP A 119 -13.41 11.96 2.51
C ASP A 119 -12.44 11.39 3.56
N LEU A 120 -11.88 12.25 4.42
CA LEU A 120 -11.03 11.86 5.55
C LEU A 120 -11.68 12.19 6.89
N ILE A 121 -11.63 11.25 7.82
CA ILE A 121 -11.91 11.52 9.23
C ILE A 121 -10.59 11.79 9.95
N VAL A 122 -10.55 12.82 10.79
CA VAL A 122 -9.40 13.13 11.65
C VAL A 122 -9.74 12.86 13.11
N LEU A 123 -8.88 12.07 13.76
CA LEU A 123 -8.92 11.88 15.21
C LEU A 123 -7.75 12.62 15.86
N LEU A 124 -8.08 13.57 16.72
CA LEU A 124 -7.13 14.41 17.42
C LEU A 124 -7.05 13.94 18.87
N GLY A 125 -5.96 13.24 19.23
CA GLY A 125 -5.70 12.81 20.62
C GLY A 125 -4.83 13.79 21.40
N GLN A 126 -4.37 13.39 22.59
CA GLN A 126 -3.52 14.22 23.46
C GLN A 126 -2.21 14.70 22.80
N HIS A 127 -1.69 13.93 21.84
CA HIS A 127 -0.45 14.25 21.12
C HIS A 127 -0.68 15.05 19.84
N SER A 128 -1.92 15.44 19.52
CA SER A 128 -2.19 16.35 18.40
C SER A 128 -1.78 17.79 18.72
N ASP A 129 -1.74 18.65 17.71
CA ASP A 129 -1.51 20.09 17.90
C ASP A 129 -2.54 20.71 18.87
N VAL A 130 -3.81 20.30 18.73
CA VAL A 130 -4.89 20.67 19.65
C VAL A 130 -4.67 20.06 21.04
N GLY A 131 -4.38 18.75 21.12
CA GLY A 131 -4.23 18.04 22.39
C GLY A 131 -3.06 18.56 23.24
N LYS A 132 -1.89 18.74 22.64
CA LYS A 132 -0.71 19.31 23.31
C LYS A 132 -0.99 20.71 23.83
N MET A 133 -1.72 21.52 23.06
CA MET A 133 -2.08 22.86 23.49
C MET A 133 -3.10 22.85 24.63
N LEU A 134 -4.08 21.94 24.63
CA LEU A 134 -5.04 21.77 25.73
C LEU A 134 -4.36 21.34 27.04
N CYS A 135 -3.27 20.57 26.97
CA CYS A 135 -2.48 20.17 28.13
C CYS A 135 -1.42 21.19 28.55
N SER A 136 -1.27 22.30 27.81
CA SER A 136 -0.31 23.35 28.13
C SER A 136 -0.83 24.31 29.21
N SER A 137 0.01 25.21 29.69
CA SER A 137 -0.42 26.30 30.59
C SER A 137 -1.40 27.29 29.95
N ASN A 138 -1.64 27.22 28.63
CA ASN A 138 -2.51 28.15 27.89
C ASN A 138 -3.54 27.40 27.03
N PRO A 139 -4.46 26.61 27.61
CA PRO A 139 -5.40 25.77 26.86
C PRO A 139 -6.31 26.55 25.92
N GLN A 140 -6.54 27.85 26.16
CA GLN A 140 -7.36 28.70 25.29
C GLN A 140 -6.77 28.85 23.88
N LYS A 141 -5.45 28.66 23.71
CA LYS A 141 -4.79 28.70 22.41
C LYS A 141 -5.06 27.46 21.55
N ALA A 142 -5.73 26.44 22.08
CA ALA A 142 -6.13 25.26 21.32
C ALA A 142 -7.32 25.54 20.39
N GLU A 143 -8.17 26.53 20.72
CA GLU A 143 -9.38 26.82 19.96
C GLU A 143 -9.09 27.22 18.50
N PRO A 144 -8.16 28.15 18.20
CA PRO A 144 -7.83 28.50 16.81
C PRO A 144 -7.25 27.31 16.03
N LEU A 145 -6.51 26.42 16.70
CA LEU A 145 -5.97 25.21 16.06
C LEU A 145 -7.08 24.24 15.67
N LEU A 146 -8.07 24.07 16.55
CA LEU A 146 -9.24 23.24 16.30
C LEU A 146 -10.15 23.84 15.23
N GLU A 147 -10.37 25.16 15.25
CA GLU A 147 -11.21 25.86 14.27
C GLU A 147 -10.72 25.64 12.83
N ALA A 148 -9.40 25.63 12.61
CA ALA A 148 -8.84 25.30 11.31
C ALA A 148 -9.17 23.86 10.85
N TRP A 149 -9.21 22.90 11.78
CA TRP A 149 -9.65 21.53 11.47
C TRP A 149 -11.15 21.50 11.16
N ILE A 150 -11.98 22.15 11.99
CA ILE A 150 -13.44 22.20 11.79
C ILE A 150 -13.80 22.85 10.46
N GLU A 151 -13.12 23.92 10.06
CA GLU A 151 -13.38 24.63 8.81
C GLU A 151 -13.26 23.69 7.59
N LYS A 152 -12.31 22.76 7.61
CA LYS A 152 -12.03 21.86 6.47
C LYS A 152 -12.72 20.50 6.58
N PHE A 153 -12.78 19.94 7.78
CA PHE A 153 -13.32 18.59 8.02
C PHE A 153 -14.78 18.61 8.46
N GLY A 154 -15.32 19.74 8.92
CA GLY A 154 -16.68 19.85 9.44
C GLY A 154 -16.96 18.83 10.54
N ASN A 155 -17.95 17.94 10.32
CA ASN A 155 -18.33 16.88 11.25
C ASN A 155 -17.46 15.60 11.16
N GLN A 156 -16.30 15.70 10.51
CA GLN A 156 -15.32 14.62 10.36
C GLN A 156 -14.15 14.77 11.36
N VAL A 157 -14.23 15.75 12.27
CA VAL A 157 -13.29 15.93 13.38
C VAL A 157 -13.81 15.24 14.63
N TYR A 158 -12.96 14.42 15.24
CA TYR A 158 -13.24 13.78 16.52
C TYR A 158 -12.08 14.01 17.50
N LEU A 159 -12.41 14.23 18.77
CA LEU A 159 -11.41 14.23 19.85
C LEU A 159 -11.27 12.80 20.39
N ALA A 160 -10.06 12.24 20.28
CA ALA A 160 -9.78 10.85 20.63
C ALA A 160 -9.34 10.74 22.10
N LEU A 161 -10.17 10.09 22.91
CA LEU A 161 -9.97 9.93 24.35
C LEU A 161 -9.29 8.59 24.64
N THR A 162 -8.15 8.61 25.31
CA THR A 162 -7.40 7.42 25.72
C THR A 162 -7.34 7.32 27.25
N ARG A 163 -7.52 6.11 27.79
CA ARG A 163 -7.38 5.81 29.23
C ARG A 163 -6.42 4.62 29.38
N THR A 164 -5.14 4.92 29.32
CA THR A 164 -4.04 3.96 29.36
C THR A 164 -3.09 4.25 30.51
N GLU A 165 -3.53 5.00 31.53
CA GLU A 165 -2.74 5.36 32.71
C GLU A 165 -1.48 6.19 32.38
N ARG A 166 -1.45 6.85 31.22
CA ARG A 166 -0.34 7.73 30.84
C ARG A 166 -0.55 9.13 31.41
N VAL A 167 0.56 9.82 31.64
CA VAL A 167 0.57 11.17 32.20
C VAL A 167 -0.18 12.14 31.29
N GLY A 168 -1.09 12.92 31.86
CA GLY A 168 -1.82 13.99 31.18
C GLY A 168 -3.11 13.55 30.46
N GLU A 169 -3.43 12.25 30.42
CA GLU A 169 -4.63 11.76 29.72
C GLU A 169 -5.91 12.30 30.36
N GLU A 170 -6.03 12.29 31.68
CA GLU A 170 -7.24 12.78 32.37
C GLU A 170 -7.42 14.29 32.20
N ASP A 171 -6.34 15.07 32.27
CA ASP A 171 -6.37 16.51 32.02
C ASP A 171 -6.83 16.80 30.58
N TYR A 172 -6.29 16.06 29.60
CA TYR A 172 -6.71 16.13 28.21
C TYR A 172 -8.20 15.79 28.06
N ILE A 173 -8.67 14.67 28.64
CA ILE A 173 -10.07 14.22 28.52
C ILE A 173 -11.02 15.30 29.03
N GLN A 174 -10.75 15.88 30.20
CA GLN A 174 -11.61 16.91 30.78
C GLN A 174 -11.69 18.16 29.91
N GLN A 175 -10.58 18.58 29.29
CA GLN A 175 -10.57 19.73 28.38
C GLN A 175 -11.20 19.39 27.03
N ALA A 176 -10.92 18.20 26.49
CA ALA A 176 -11.46 17.72 25.22
C ALA A 176 -12.99 17.60 25.27
N VAL A 177 -13.56 17.06 26.35
CA VAL A 177 -15.03 16.97 26.52
C VAL A 177 -15.68 18.35 26.57
N LYS A 178 -15.07 19.32 27.28
CA LYS A 178 -15.56 20.72 27.31
C LYS A 178 -15.54 21.35 25.93
N LEU A 179 -14.45 21.14 25.19
CA LEU A 179 -14.28 21.69 23.85
C LEU A 179 -15.21 21.04 22.84
N ALA A 180 -15.39 19.72 22.90
CA ALA A 180 -16.35 18.97 22.11
C ALA A 180 -17.77 19.47 22.33
N ALA A 181 -18.17 19.72 23.59
CA ALA A 181 -19.49 20.28 23.90
C ALA A 181 -19.67 21.71 23.34
N LYS A 182 -18.62 22.55 23.43
CA LYS A 182 -18.64 23.93 22.91
C LYS A 182 -18.83 23.98 21.39
N TYR A 183 -18.11 23.14 20.65
CA TYR A 183 -18.12 23.13 19.18
C TYR A 183 -19.04 22.05 18.58
N GLN A 184 -19.78 21.31 19.42
CA GLN A 184 -20.66 20.21 19.02
C GLN A 184 -19.93 19.11 18.21
N LEU A 185 -18.71 18.79 18.61
CA LEU A 185 -17.90 17.73 18.00
C LEU A 185 -18.12 16.37 18.67
N GLY A 186 -17.84 15.32 17.92
CA GLY A 186 -17.81 13.97 18.48
C GLY A 186 -16.55 13.73 19.32
N VAL A 187 -16.70 13.03 20.44
CA VAL A 187 -15.59 12.37 21.14
C VAL A 187 -15.58 10.89 20.78
N VAL A 188 -14.41 10.25 20.75
CA VAL A 188 -14.30 8.82 20.44
C VAL A 188 -13.36 8.12 21.41
N ALA A 189 -13.73 6.95 21.89
CA ALA A 189 -12.89 6.11 22.71
C ALA A 189 -11.78 5.48 21.86
N HIS A 190 -10.56 5.53 22.35
CA HIS A 190 -9.36 5.08 21.68
C HIS A 190 -8.45 4.34 22.67
N ASN A 191 -7.68 3.34 22.23
CA ASN A 191 -6.77 2.60 23.11
C ASN A 191 -5.30 2.59 22.67
N ASP A 192 -4.97 3.16 21.50
CA ASP A 192 -3.59 3.35 21.05
C ASP A 192 -2.79 2.02 21.07
N VAL A 193 -3.34 0.98 20.42
CA VAL A 193 -2.93 -0.42 20.60
C VAL A 193 -1.57 -0.68 19.95
N HIS A 194 -0.62 -1.22 20.71
CA HIS A 194 0.77 -1.50 20.27
C HIS A 194 1.23 -2.95 20.52
N PHE A 195 0.41 -3.74 21.21
CA PHE A 195 0.62 -5.17 21.46
C PHE A 195 -0.73 -5.87 21.69
N ILE A 196 -0.76 -7.21 21.68
CA ILE A 196 -2.04 -7.97 21.71
C ILE A 196 -2.49 -8.22 23.15
N GLU A 197 -1.62 -8.80 23.98
CA GLU A 197 -1.93 -9.14 25.36
C GLU A 197 -1.22 -8.18 26.33
N GLN A 198 -1.78 -7.95 27.51
CA GLN A 198 -1.17 -7.04 28.50
C GLN A 198 0.27 -7.47 28.89
N ASP A 199 0.52 -8.77 28.95
CA ASP A 199 1.84 -9.35 29.29
C ASP A 199 2.89 -9.15 28.18
N ASP A 200 2.48 -8.77 26.96
CA ASP A 200 3.40 -8.45 25.86
C ASP A 200 4.12 -7.10 26.06
N PHE A 201 3.74 -6.30 27.07
CA PHE A 201 4.31 -4.97 27.32
C PHE A 201 5.83 -4.98 27.48
N GLU A 202 6.40 -5.95 28.19
CA GLU A 202 7.85 -6.05 28.36
C GLU A 202 8.58 -6.35 27.04
N ALA A 203 7.98 -7.18 26.18
CA ALA A 203 8.51 -7.46 24.84
C ALA A 203 8.41 -6.23 23.93
N HIS A 204 7.34 -5.46 24.06
CA HIS A 204 7.14 -4.20 23.39
C HIS A 204 8.16 -3.14 23.82
N GLU A 205 8.41 -2.98 25.13
CA GLU A 205 9.43 -2.06 25.64
C GLU A 205 10.83 -2.41 25.14
N ALA A 206 11.15 -3.71 25.04
CA ALA A 206 12.39 -4.16 24.41
C ALA A 206 12.47 -3.75 22.94
N ARG A 207 11.37 -3.86 22.18
CA ARG A 207 11.29 -3.44 20.76
C ARG A 207 11.57 -1.95 20.59
N VAL A 208 10.96 -1.11 21.43
CA VAL A 208 11.15 0.34 21.43
C VAL A 208 12.60 0.70 21.78
N CYS A 209 13.17 0.07 22.82
CA CYS A 209 14.56 0.30 23.19
C CYS A 209 15.55 -0.04 22.06
N ILE A 210 15.30 -1.13 21.31
CA ILE A 210 16.10 -1.49 20.13
C ILE A 210 16.02 -0.40 19.05
N ALA A 211 14.83 0.15 18.82
CA ALA A 211 14.62 1.17 17.80
C ALA A 211 15.28 2.51 18.19
N ASP A 212 15.15 2.92 19.44
CA ASP A 212 15.63 4.21 19.94
C ASP A 212 17.11 4.17 20.38
N GLY A 213 17.71 2.99 20.46
CA GLY A 213 19.11 2.82 20.85
C GLY A 213 19.36 2.90 22.36
N TYR A 214 18.36 2.57 23.18
CA TYR A 214 18.47 2.50 24.64
C TYR A 214 18.67 1.08 25.15
N VAL A 215 19.22 0.95 26.36
CA VAL A 215 19.26 -0.32 27.10
C VAL A 215 18.02 -0.41 27.99
N LEU A 216 17.34 -1.56 28.02
CA LEU A 216 16.06 -1.72 28.74
C LEU A 216 16.15 -1.37 30.24
N GLY A 217 17.29 -1.67 30.87
CA GLY A 217 17.57 -1.36 32.28
C GLY A 217 18.06 0.07 32.55
N ASP A 218 18.12 0.96 31.56
CA ASP A 218 18.47 2.37 31.78
C ASP A 218 17.26 3.14 32.33
N ASP A 219 17.35 3.61 33.56
CA ASP A 219 16.28 4.40 34.22
C ASP A 219 16.01 5.75 33.54
N LYS A 220 16.95 6.27 32.74
CA LYS A 220 16.81 7.55 32.03
C LYS A 220 16.14 7.41 30.66
N ARG A 221 15.89 6.18 30.20
CA ARG A 221 15.24 5.97 28.89
C ARG A 221 13.83 6.58 28.89
N PRO A 222 13.36 7.09 27.74
CA PRO A 222 11.96 7.49 27.60
C PRO A 222 11.03 6.30 27.88
N LYS A 223 9.96 6.57 28.64
CA LYS A 223 8.87 5.61 28.92
C LYS A 223 7.56 6.23 28.42
N THR A 224 7.35 6.14 27.11
CA THR A 224 6.19 6.77 26.43
C THR A 224 4.95 5.89 26.41
N TYR A 225 5.12 4.59 26.69
CA TYR A 225 4.06 3.59 26.63
C TYR A 225 3.70 3.08 28.03
N SER A 226 2.51 2.50 28.14
CA SER A 226 2.04 1.81 29.35
C SER A 226 1.58 0.41 29.00
N SER A 227 1.45 -0.46 30.01
CA SER A 227 0.93 -1.83 29.87
C SER A 227 -0.53 -1.88 29.43
N GLU A 228 -1.25 -0.75 29.45
CA GLU A 228 -2.67 -0.66 29.10
C GLU A 228 -2.92 -0.48 27.58
N GLN A 229 -1.87 -0.43 26.76
CA GLN A 229 -1.93 -0.27 25.30
C GLN A 229 -2.05 -1.61 24.53
N TYR A 230 -2.64 -2.63 25.17
CA TYR A 230 -2.94 -3.91 24.51
C TYR A 230 -4.30 -3.90 23.79
N PHE A 231 -4.65 -5.00 23.11
CA PHE A 231 -5.98 -5.16 22.51
C PHE A 231 -7.03 -5.44 23.60
N LYS A 232 -7.67 -4.39 24.12
CA LYS A 232 -8.81 -4.51 25.04
C LYS A 232 -10.06 -5.02 24.31
N THR A 233 -10.79 -5.93 24.95
CA THR A 233 -12.11 -6.40 24.49
C THR A 233 -13.14 -5.27 24.52
N ALA A 234 -14.22 -5.40 23.74
CA ALA A 234 -15.34 -4.47 23.76
C ALA A 234 -15.96 -4.35 25.17
N ALA A 235 -15.95 -5.43 25.97
CA ALA A 235 -16.42 -5.42 27.34
C ALA A 235 -15.53 -4.56 28.26
N GLN A 236 -14.20 -4.73 28.19
CA GLN A 236 -13.24 -3.93 28.96
C GLN A 236 -13.32 -2.45 28.57
N MET A 237 -13.41 -2.15 27.28
CA MET A 237 -13.58 -0.76 26.81
C MET A 237 -14.92 -0.16 27.27
N SER A 238 -15.99 -0.97 27.31
CA SER A 238 -17.30 -0.54 27.80
C SER A 238 -17.28 -0.18 29.28
N GLU A 239 -16.57 -0.95 30.10
CA GLU A 239 -16.37 -0.66 31.52
C GLU A 239 -15.50 0.59 31.70
N LEU A 240 -14.39 0.68 30.95
CA LEU A 240 -13.44 1.78 31.02
C LEU A 240 -14.04 3.13 30.65
N PHE A 241 -15.04 3.18 29.76
CA PHE A 241 -15.73 4.39 29.30
C PHE A 241 -17.21 4.42 29.70
N ALA A 242 -17.60 3.75 30.80
CA ALA A 242 -18.98 3.68 31.25
C ALA A 242 -19.61 5.06 31.56
N ASP A 243 -18.79 6.04 31.92
CA ASP A 243 -19.17 7.45 32.14
C ASP A 243 -19.34 8.26 30.84
N LEU A 244 -18.77 7.79 29.72
CA LEU A 244 -18.86 8.42 28.40
C LEU A 244 -19.30 7.43 27.30
N PRO A 245 -20.53 6.88 27.34
CA PRO A 245 -20.98 5.88 26.37
C PRO A 245 -20.96 6.37 24.91
N ALA A 246 -21.19 7.66 24.68
CA ALA A 246 -21.15 8.27 23.35
C ALA A 246 -19.76 8.14 22.68
N ALA A 247 -18.68 8.08 23.47
CA ALA A 247 -17.32 7.88 22.93
C ALA A 247 -17.16 6.47 22.32
N LEU A 248 -17.80 5.46 22.92
CA LEU A 248 -17.82 4.09 22.41
C LEU A 248 -18.70 4.00 21.15
N GLU A 249 -19.91 4.57 21.19
CA GLU A 249 -20.84 4.56 20.05
C GLU A 249 -20.23 5.23 18.81
N ASN A 250 -19.52 6.34 19.00
CA ASN A 250 -18.85 7.03 17.91
C ASN A 250 -17.78 6.17 17.21
N SER A 251 -17.11 5.24 17.93
CA SER A 251 -16.15 4.31 17.30
C SER A 251 -16.83 3.46 16.23
N TYR A 252 -18.03 2.96 16.55
CA TYR A 252 -18.84 2.15 15.64
C TYR A 252 -19.47 2.99 14.52
N HIS A 253 -19.90 4.23 14.80
CA HIS A 253 -20.39 5.14 13.77
C HIS A 253 -19.31 5.52 12.76
N ILE A 254 -18.09 5.79 13.21
CA ILE A 254 -16.92 6.01 12.34
C ILE A 254 -16.66 4.76 11.49
N ALA A 255 -16.66 3.57 12.11
CA ALA A 255 -16.49 2.31 11.39
C ALA A 255 -17.54 2.11 10.28
N LYS A 256 -18.79 2.54 10.48
CA LYS A 256 -19.83 2.52 9.44
C LYS A 256 -19.55 3.49 8.28
N ARG A 257 -18.98 4.65 8.56
CA ARG A 257 -18.67 5.69 7.57
C ARG A 257 -17.47 5.31 6.67
N CYS A 258 -16.54 4.52 7.17
CA CYS A 258 -15.34 4.11 6.41
C CYS A 258 -15.58 2.91 5.50
N ASN A 259 -15.56 3.11 4.17
CA ASN A 259 -15.86 2.09 3.16
C ASN A 259 -14.88 2.21 1.98
N VAL A 260 -13.64 1.79 2.17
CA VAL A 260 -12.65 1.71 1.08
C VAL A 260 -12.70 0.34 0.43
N THR A 261 -12.74 0.30 -0.91
CA THR A 261 -12.64 -0.94 -1.67
C THR A 261 -11.32 -0.99 -2.42
N LEU A 262 -10.48 -1.98 -2.14
CA LEU A 262 -9.26 -2.24 -2.90
C LEU A 262 -9.53 -3.29 -3.97
N GLN A 263 -9.28 -2.95 -5.23
CA GLN A 263 -9.40 -3.89 -6.34
C GLN A 263 -8.14 -4.75 -6.40
N LEU A 264 -8.27 -6.02 -6.02
CA LEU A 264 -7.19 -7.00 -6.02
C LEU A 264 -7.32 -7.93 -7.23
N GLY A 265 -6.19 -8.44 -7.73
CA GLY A 265 -6.17 -9.40 -8.84
C GLY A 265 -6.56 -8.84 -10.21
N THR A 266 -6.76 -7.51 -10.32
CA THR A 266 -6.87 -6.82 -11.62
C THR A 266 -5.57 -6.05 -11.86
N TYR A 267 -5.08 -6.10 -13.10
CA TYR A 267 -3.85 -5.42 -13.49
C TYR A 267 -4.16 -4.08 -14.15
N PHE A 268 -3.35 -3.07 -13.84
CA PHE A 268 -3.42 -1.74 -14.43
C PHE A 268 -2.14 -1.51 -15.23
N LEU A 269 -2.18 -1.86 -16.51
CA LEU A 269 -1.04 -1.70 -17.42
C LEU A 269 -1.01 -0.27 -17.98
N PRO A 270 0.18 0.35 -18.15
CA PRO A 270 0.28 1.64 -18.80
C PRO A 270 -0.01 1.54 -20.30
N ASP A 271 -0.41 2.65 -20.90
CA ASP A 271 -0.63 2.73 -22.34
C ASP A 271 0.71 2.62 -23.09
N PHE A 272 0.74 1.77 -24.12
CA PHE A 272 1.89 1.66 -25.01
C PHE A 272 1.71 2.60 -26.21
N PRO A 273 2.74 3.33 -26.66
CA PRO A 273 2.63 4.20 -27.83
C PRO A 273 2.38 3.38 -29.10
N ILE A 274 1.23 3.58 -29.74
CA ILE A 274 0.79 2.84 -30.94
C ILE A 274 0.72 3.80 -32.13
N PRO A 275 1.26 3.43 -33.30
CA PRO A 275 1.14 4.25 -34.51
C PRO A 275 -0.31 4.41 -35.01
N ASP A 276 -0.60 5.52 -35.67
CA ASP A 276 -1.91 5.78 -36.28
C ASP A 276 -2.32 4.64 -37.22
N GLY A 277 -3.58 4.19 -37.08
CA GLY A 277 -4.14 3.09 -37.87
C GLY A 277 -4.04 1.71 -37.21
N TYR A 278 -3.38 1.60 -36.05
CA TYR A 278 -3.36 0.38 -35.26
C TYR A 278 -4.15 0.52 -33.94
N THR A 279 -4.56 -0.63 -33.41
CA THR A 279 -4.98 -0.83 -32.02
C THR A 279 -3.87 -1.57 -31.29
N ILE A 280 -3.91 -1.65 -29.95
CA ILE A 280 -2.90 -2.41 -29.19
C ILE A 280 -2.82 -3.87 -29.64
N ASP A 281 -3.98 -4.46 -29.93
CA ASP A 281 -4.12 -5.84 -30.37
C ASP A 281 -3.53 -6.04 -31.77
N THR A 282 -3.92 -5.19 -32.74
CA THR A 282 -3.45 -5.31 -34.12
C THR A 282 -1.97 -4.94 -34.27
N TYR A 283 -1.47 -4.01 -33.45
CA TYR A 283 -0.05 -3.66 -33.42
C TYR A 283 0.79 -4.79 -32.84
N PHE A 284 0.34 -5.38 -31.72
CA PHE A 284 0.97 -6.54 -31.12
C PHE A 284 1.03 -7.74 -32.08
N GLU A 285 -0.07 -8.05 -32.78
CA GLU A 285 -0.10 -9.10 -33.80
C GLU A 285 0.89 -8.81 -34.94
N HIS A 286 0.91 -7.56 -35.44
CA HIS A 286 1.81 -7.14 -36.51
C HIS A 286 3.28 -7.34 -36.13
N LEU A 287 3.71 -6.83 -34.97
CA LEU A 287 5.09 -6.98 -34.49
C LEU A 287 5.45 -8.43 -34.21
N SER A 288 4.52 -9.22 -33.67
CA SER A 288 4.75 -10.65 -33.41
C SER A 288 5.01 -11.41 -34.72
N ARG A 289 4.30 -11.09 -35.79
CA ARG A 289 4.55 -11.71 -37.10
C ARG A 289 5.85 -11.24 -37.72
N GLU A 290 6.12 -9.94 -37.70
CA GLU A 290 7.35 -9.38 -38.26
C GLU A 290 8.59 -9.89 -37.53
N GLY A 291 8.56 -9.95 -36.19
CA GLY A 291 9.63 -10.49 -35.37
C GLY A 291 9.92 -11.96 -35.68
N LEU A 292 8.88 -12.75 -35.97
CA LEU A 292 9.03 -14.16 -36.34
C LEU A 292 9.73 -14.27 -37.70
N GLU A 293 9.33 -13.46 -38.68
CA GLU A 293 10.01 -13.42 -39.99
C GLU A 293 11.51 -13.09 -39.82
N GLN A 294 11.85 -12.12 -38.97
CA GLN A 294 13.25 -11.78 -38.69
C GLN A 294 14.00 -12.96 -38.05
N ARG A 295 13.41 -13.65 -37.06
CA ARG A 295 14.02 -14.83 -36.41
C ARG A 295 14.19 -15.99 -37.39
N LEU A 296 13.18 -16.28 -38.20
CA LEU A 296 13.20 -17.34 -39.21
C LEU A 296 14.21 -17.05 -40.33
N ASN A 297 14.32 -15.81 -40.80
CA ASN A 297 15.35 -15.40 -41.76
C ASN A 297 16.77 -15.56 -41.21
N HIS A 298 16.95 -15.45 -39.88
CA HIS A 298 18.24 -15.67 -39.23
C HIS A 298 18.55 -17.17 -39.03
N LEU A 299 17.58 -17.96 -38.56
CA LEU A 299 17.75 -19.40 -38.34
C LEU A 299 17.86 -20.19 -39.65
N TYR A 300 17.11 -19.75 -40.67
CA TYR A 300 17.01 -20.37 -41.98
C TYR A 300 17.14 -19.29 -43.06
N PRO A 301 18.38 -18.91 -43.44
CA PRO A 301 18.65 -17.92 -44.47
C PRO A 301 17.93 -18.24 -45.78
N ILE A 302 17.40 -17.22 -46.47
CA ILE A 302 16.59 -17.39 -47.69
C ILE A 302 17.34 -18.22 -48.77
N ALA A 303 18.67 -18.05 -48.86
CA ALA A 303 19.52 -18.77 -49.81
C ALA A 303 19.69 -20.27 -49.50
N GLU A 304 19.38 -20.69 -48.28
CA GLU A 304 19.51 -22.08 -47.78
C GLU A 304 18.15 -22.77 -47.65
N ARG A 305 17.08 -22.15 -48.17
CA ARG A 305 15.73 -22.71 -48.15
C ARG A 305 15.50 -23.62 -49.34
N ASP A 306 15.25 -24.88 -49.05
CA ASP A 306 14.90 -25.90 -50.04
C ASP A 306 13.38 -26.12 -50.08
N GLU A 307 12.92 -27.13 -50.85
CA GLU A 307 11.50 -27.46 -51.05
C GLU A 307 10.75 -27.74 -49.73
N ASP A 308 11.46 -28.22 -48.70
CA ASP A 308 10.91 -28.56 -47.38
C ASP A 308 10.64 -27.35 -46.49
N TRP A 309 10.99 -26.12 -46.92
CA TRP A 309 10.81 -24.91 -46.11
C TRP A 309 9.37 -24.70 -45.63
N ALA A 310 8.39 -25.03 -46.46
CA ALA A 310 6.97 -24.91 -46.09
C ALA A 310 6.61 -25.79 -44.89
N GLU A 311 7.16 -27.01 -44.83
CA GLU A 311 6.93 -27.95 -43.72
C GLU A 311 7.67 -27.51 -42.46
N ILE A 312 8.87 -26.93 -42.59
CA ILE A 312 9.63 -26.38 -41.45
C ILE A 312 8.95 -25.15 -40.86
N ARG A 313 8.41 -24.27 -41.71
CA ARG A 313 7.77 -23.01 -41.30
C ARG A 313 6.41 -23.21 -40.63
N LYS A 314 5.63 -24.19 -41.09
CA LYS A 314 4.25 -24.43 -40.66
C LYS A 314 4.08 -24.55 -39.13
N PRO A 315 4.90 -25.32 -38.39
CA PRO A 315 4.83 -25.36 -36.92
C PRO A 315 4.99 -23.98 -36.25
N TYR A 316 5.83 -23.08 -36.80
CA TYR A 316 6.00 -21.73 -36.25
C TYR A 316 4.78 -20.85 -36.52
N ASP A 317 4.23 -20.91 -37.73
CA ASP A 317 3.02 -20.15 -38.10
C ASP A 317 1.81 -20.60 -37.26
N ASP A 318 1.64 -21.90 -37.05
CA ASP A 318 0.57 -22.46 -36.21
C ASP A 318 0.74 -22.06 -34.74
N ARG A 319 1.97 -22.16 -34.21
CA ARG A 319 2.27 -21.82 -32.81
C ARG A 319 2.12 -20.34 -32.53
N ILE A 320 2.63 -19.45 -33.39
CA ILE A 320 2.55 -18.01 -33.13
C ILE A 320 1.11 -17.52 -33.19
N LYS A 321 0.30 -18.06 -34.11
CA LYS A 321 -1.13 -17.74 -34.19
C LYS A 321 -1.85 -18.14 -32.91
N TYR A 322 -1.63 -19.38 -32.45
CA TYR A 322 -2.21 -19.88 -31.20
C TYR A 322 -1.84 -19.02 -29.99
N GLU A 323 -0.56 -18.67 -29.84
CA GLU A 323 -0.10 -17.83 -28.72
C GLU A 323 -0.68 -16.41 -28.78
N VAL A 324 -0.67 -15.77 -29.96
CA VAL A 324 -1.24 -14.44 -30.16
C VAL A 324 -2.72 -14.44 -29.80
N ASP A 325 -3.51 -15.40 -30.29
CA ASP A 325 -4.94 -15.50 -30.02
C ASP A 325 -5.22 -15.62 -28.51
N ILE A 326 -4.41 -16.39 -27.77
CA ILE A 326 -4.55 -16.51 -26.31
C ILE A 326 -4.18 -15.20 -25.60
N ILE A 327 -3.05 -14.57 -25.97
CA ILE A 327 -2.58 -13.33 -25.32
C ILE A 327 -3.59 -12.20 -25.50
N LEU A 328 -4.18 -12.09 -26.69
CA LEU A 328 -5.25 -11.14 -27.00
C LEU A 328 -6.50 -11.44 -26.16
N LYS A 329 -6.94 -12.69 -26.13
CA LYS A 329 -8.12 -13.11 -25.34
C LYS A 329 -7.95 -12.84 -23.84
N MET A 330 -6.74 -12.97 -23.31
CA MET A 330 -6.43 -12.74 -21.90
C MET A 330 -6.16 -11.26 -21.57
N GLY A 331 -6.05 -10.39 -22.57
CA GLY A 331 -5.87 -8.95 -22.37
C GLY A 331 -4.45 -8.54 -21.95
N PHE A 332 -3.42 -9.31 -22.36
CA PHE A 332 -2.02 -8.99 -22.07
C PHE A 332 -1.15 -8.45 -23.23
N PRO A 333 -1.66 -7.99 -24.39
CA PRO A 333 -0.78 -7.52 -25.47
C PRO A 333 0.08 -6.31 -25.05
N GLY A 334 -0.49 -5.38 -24.25
CA GLY A 334 0.25 -4.24 -23.73
C GLY A 334 1.44 -4.63 -22.85
N TYR A 335 1.29 -5.66 -22.01
CA TYR A 335 2.39 -6.16 -21.18
C TYR A 335 3.56 -6.67 -22.04
N PHE A 336 3.29 -7.44 -23.09
CA PHE A 336 4.32 -7.92 -24.00
C PHE A 336 5.01 -6.77 -24.75
N LEU A 337 4.25 -5.77 -25.20
CA LEU A 337 4.81 -4.60 -25.89
C LEU A 337 5.73 -3.78 -24.98
N ILE A 338 5.31 -3.54 -23.73
CA ILE A 338 6.12 -2.83 -22.74
C ILE A 338 7.42 -3.60 -22.47
N VAL A 339 7.32 -4.91 -22.25
CA VAL A 339 8.47 -5.78 -21.99
C VAL A 339 9.44 -5.83 -23.16
N MET A 340 8.93 -6.00 -24.38
CA MET A 340 9.71 -5.94 -25.62
C MET A 340 10.49 -4.63 -25.70
N ASP A 341 9.84 -3.50 -25.43
CA ASP A 341 10.41 -2.17 -25.60
C ASP A 341 11.62 -1.94 -24.71
N PHE A 342 11.49 -2.12 -23.39
CA PHE A 342 12.61 -1.84 -22.50
C PHE A 342 13.74 -2.89 -22.62
N ILE A 343 13.45 -4.14 -23.00
CA ILE A 343 14.48 -5.14 -23.31
C ILE A 343 15.23 -4.74 -24.58
N GLY A 344 14.50 -4.37 -25.64
CA GLY A 344 15.08 -3.90 -26.89
C GLY A 344 15.96 -2.68 -26.68
N TRP A 345 15.49 -1.71 -25.90
CA TRP A 345 16.27 -0.54 -25.52
C TRP A 345 17.54 -0.92 -24.75
N ALA A 346 17.44 -1.81 -23.75
CA ALA A 346 18.58 -2.26 -22.96
C ALA A 346 19.66 -2.91 -23.84
N LYS A 347 19.28 -3.85 -24.72
CA LYS A 347 20.18 -4.50 -25.68
C LYS A 347 20.89 -3.49 -26.58
N ASN A 348 20.15 -2.51 -27.11
CA ASN A 348 20.69 -1.47 -28.01
C ASN A 348 21.58 -0.43 -27.31
N ASN A 349 21.47 -0.29 -25.99
CA ASN A 349 22.20 0.69 -25.19
C ASN A 349 23.32 0.08 -24.33
N GLY A 350 23.70 -1.17 -24.64
CA GLY A 350 24.80 -1.86 -23.98
C GLY A 350 24.50 -2.27 -22.54
N VAL A 351 23.22 -2.44 -22.18
CA VAL A 351 22.80 -3.02 -20.90
C VAL A 351 22.53 -4.51 -21.12
N PRO A 352 23.38 -5.42 -20.59
CA PRO A 352 23.15 -6.85 -20.72
C PRO A 352 21.84 -7.24 -20.03
N VAL A 353 21.00 -7.94 -20.77
CA VAL A 353 19.76 -8.57 -20.29
C VAL A 353 20.01 -10.08 -20.22
N GLY A 354 19.53 -10.73 -19.17
CA GLY A 354 19.56 -12.19 -19.11
C GLY A 354 18.85 -12.83 -20.31
N PRO A 355 19.15 -14.10 -20.66
CA PRO A 355 18.54 -14.77 -21.82
C PRO A 355 17.02 -15.05 -21.71
N GLY A 356 16.37 -14.53 -20.67
CA GLY A 356 15.05 -14.93 -20.19
C GLY A 356 15.16 -16.09 -19.19
N ARG A 357 14.57 -15.94 -18.00
CA ARG A 357 14.40 -17.01 -17.02
C ARG A 357 12.91 -17.31 -16.84
N GLY A 358 12.63 -18.41 -16.14
CA GLY A 358 11.26 -18.82 -15.85
C GLY A 358 10.54 -19.40 -17.08
N SER A 359 9.21 -19.41 -17.02
CA SER A 359 8.36 -20.01 -18.04
C SER A 359 8.28 -19.19 -19.33
N GLY A 360 8.64 -17.90 -19.31
CA GLY A 360 8.58 -17.01 -20.48
C GLY A 360 9.37 -17.49 -21.70
N ALA A 361 10.43 -18.28 -21.49
CA ALA A 361 11.20 -18.90 -22.57
C ALA A 361 10.39 -19.91 -23.43
N GLY A 362 9.24 -20.38 -22.94
CA GLY A 362 8.34 -21.25 -23.70
C GLY A 362 7.41 -20.53 -24.69
N SER A 363 7.43 -19.20 -24.75
CA SER A 363 6.61 -18.42 -25.68
C SER A 363 7.36 -18.10 -26.97
N LEU A 364 6.80 -18.52 -28.10
CA LEU A 364 7.28 -18.16 -29.43
C LEU A 364 7.05 -16.68 -29.72
N VAL A 365 5.98 -16.08 -29.18
CA VAL A 365 5.77 -14.63 -29.23
C VAL A 365 6.90 -13.90 -28.52
N ALA A 366 7.30 -14.33 -27.31
CA ALA A 366 8.41 -13.72 -26.59
C ALA A 366 9.74 -13.84 -27.36
N TYR A 367 9.98 -14.98 -28.01
CA TYR A 367 11.15 -15.17 -28.88
C TYR A 367 11.12 -14.24 -30.10
N SER A 368 9.95 -14.12 -30.74
CA SER A 368 9.71 -13.24 -31.90
C SER A 368 9.97 -11.77 -31.55
N LEU A 369 9.41 -11.29 -30.43
CA LEU A 369 9.58 -9.91 -29.94
C LEU A 369 10.96 -9.67 -29.30
N LYS A 370 11.89 -10.63 -29.38
CA LYS A 370 13.26 -10.53 -28.83
C LYS A 370 13.31 -10.32 -27.31
N ILE A 371 12.22 -10.64 -26.62
CA ILE A 371 12.14 -10.71 -25.15
C ILE A 371 13.03 -11.85 -24.66
N THR A 372 12.90 -13.02 -25.30
CA THR A 372 13.78 -14.18 -25.08
C THR A 372 14.61 -14.46 -26.32
N ASP A 373 15.72 -15.17 -26.14
CA ASP A 373 16.67 -15.50 -27.22
C ASP A 373 16.74 -16.99 -27.56
N LEU A 374 15.86 -17.81 -26.97
CA LEU A 374 15.75 -19.25 -27.21
C LEU A 374 14.54 -19.57 -28.09
N ASP A 375 14.76 -20.39 -29.12
CA ASP A 375 13.69 -20.95 -29.94
C ASP A 375 12.94 -22.04 -29.15
N PRO A 376 11.67 -21.82 -28.76
CA PRO A 376 10.93 -22.77 -27.93
C PRO A 376 10.58 -24.07 -28.66
N LEU A 377 10.44 -24.05 -30.00
CA LEU A 377 10.09 -25.27 -30.75
C LEU A 377 11.28 -26.23 -30.81
N ARG A 378 12.50 -25.70 -30.96
CA ARG A 378 13.73 -26.51 -30.98
C ARG A 378 13.97 -27.27 -29.66
N TYR A 379 13.54 -26.70 -28.54
CA TYR A 379 13.75 -27.27 -27.21
C TYR A 379 12.46 -27.81 -26.56
N GLU A 380 11.39 -27.97 -27.34
CA GLU A 380 10.09 -28.50 -26.88
C GLU A 380 9.52 -27.76 -25.65
N LEU A 381 9.72 -26.44 -25.60
CA LEU A 381 9.24 -25.61 -24.50
C LEU A 381 7.74 -25.30 -24.67
N LEU A 382 7.00 -25.49 -23.58
CA LEU A 382 5.54 -25.37 -23.56
C LEU A 382 5.10 -23.94 -23.21
N PHE A 383 4.22 -23.37 -24.03
CA PHE A 383 3.63 -22.05 -23.80
C PHE A 383 2.67 -22.06 -22.61
N GLU A 384 1.93 -23.13 -22.42
CA GLU A 384 0.91 -23.29 -21.37
C GLU A 384 1.52 -23.27 -19.97
N ARG A 385 2.82 -23.56 -19.85
CA ARG A 385 3.56 -23.41 -18.59
C ARG A 385 3.76 -21.95 -18.22
N PHE A 386 3.80 -21.07 -19.23
CA PHE A 386 3.91 -19.63 -19.05
C PHE A 386 2.55 -18.97 -18.89
N LEU A 387 1.65 -19.23 -19.83
CA LEU A 387 0.35 -18.61 -19.88
C LEU A 387 -0.69 -19.70 -20.13
N ASN A 388 -1.41 -20.08 -19.07
CA ASN A 388 -2.43 -21.11 -19.15
C ASN A 388 -3.81 -20.48 -19.44
N PRO A 389 -4.48 -20.82 -20.56
CA PRO A 389 -5.79 -20.27 -20.88
C PRO A 389 -6.89 -20.66 -19.89
N GLU A 390 -6.73 -21.75 -19.13
CA GLU A 390 -7.67 -22.18 -18.08
C GLU A 390 -7.48 -21.44 -16.75
N ARG A 391 -6.35 -20.74 -16.58
CA ARG A 391 -6.03 -19.97 -15.37
C ARG A 391 -5.53 -18.59 -15.75
N VAL A 392 -6.41 -17.59 -15.63
CA VAL A 392 -6.03 -16.20 -15.81
C VAL A 392 -5.13 -15.76 -14.66
N SER A 393 -3.83 -15.71 -14.92
CA SER A 393 -2.80 -15.13 -14.04
C SER A 393 -1.87 -14.27 -14.89
N MET A 394 -1.32 -13.20 -14.30
CA MET A 394 -0.35 -12.37 -15.01
C MET A 394 0.88 -13.19 -15.42
N PRO A 395 1.29 -13.10 -16.70
CA PRO A 395 2.57 -13.63 -17.13
C PRO A 395 3.70 -12.87 -16.44
N ASP A 396 4.70 -13.60 -15.95
CA ASP A 396 5.93 -13.01 -15.41
C ASP A 396 7.14 -13.49 -16.23
N PHE A 397 7.85 -12.54 -16.84
CA PHE A 397 9.05 -12.79 -17.64
C PHE A 397 10.34 -12.85 -16.80
N ASP A 398 10.30 -12.57 -15.49
CA ASP A 398 11.45 -12.63 -14.57
C ASP A 398 12.73 -12.03 -15.20
N ILE A 399 12.67 -10.76 -15.59
CA ILE A 399 13.73 -10.13 -16.39
C ILE A 399 14.83 -9.60 -15.50
N ASP A 400 16.01 -10.22 -15.59
CA ASP A 400 17.21 -9.79 -14.90
C ASP A 400 18.03 -8.79 -15.73
N PHE A 401 18.30 -7.62 -15.15
CA PHE A 401 19.27 -6.66 -15.66
C PHE A 401 20.57 -6.71 -14.84
N CYS A 402 21.70 -6.47 -15.49
CA CYS A 402 22.95 -6.21 -14.77
C CYS A 402 22.78 -5.00 -13.85
N ILE A 403 23.20 -5.10 -12.58
CA ILE A 403 23.07 -4.04 -11.56
C ILE A 403 23.60 -2.70 -12.07
N ALA A 404 24.75 -2.69 -12.75
CA ALA A 404 25.37 -1.47 -13.28
C ALA A 404 24.55 -0.78 -14.39
N GLY A 405 23.65 -1.50 -15.06
CA GLY A 405 22.80 -0.97 -16.12
C GLY A 405 21.34 -0.72 -15.69
N ARG A 406 20.94 -1.18 -14.49
CA ARG A 406 19.55 -1.11 -13.99
C ARG A 406 19.02 0.32 -13.94
N ASP A 407 19.80 1.25 -13.39
CA ASP A 407 19.36 2.65 -13.24
C ASP A 407 19.10 3.32 -14.59
N ARG A 408 19.86 2.95 -15.63
CA ARG A 408 19.66 3.45 -17.00
C ARG A 408 18.33 2.97 -17.58
N VAL A 409 17.95 1.73 -17.31
CA VAL A 409 16.65 1.18 -17.72
C VAL A 409 15.52 1.84 -16.95
N ILE A 410 15.67 2.07 -15.64
CA ILE A 410 14.68 2.79 -14.83
C ILE A 410 14.46 4.20 -15.38
N GLU A 411 15.54 4.92 -15.70
CA GLU A 411 15.45 6.27 -16.28
C GLU A 411 14.75 6.26 -17.65
N TYR A 412 15.04 5.28 -18.51
CA TYR A 412 14.33 5.11 -19.78
C TYR A 412 12.82 4.90 -19.58
N VAL A 413 12.44 3.96 -18.69
CA VAL A 413 11.03 3.69 -18.38
C VAL A 413 10.37 4.93 -17.78
N ALA A 414 11.05 5.65 -16.88
CA ALA A 414 10.53 6.89 -16.31
C ALA A 414 10.34 8.01 -17.36
N GLN A 415 11.21 8.11 -18.36
CA GLN A 415 11.07 9.10 -19.43
C GLN A 415 9.91 8.77 -20.38
N ASN A 416 9.69 7.49 -20.69
CA ASN A 416 8.65 7.09 -21.65
C ASN A 416 7.26 6.94 -21.04
N TYR A 417 7.17 6.38 -19.84
CA TYR A 417 5.88 6.11 -19.18
C TYR A 417 5.52 7.17 -18.14
N GLY A 418 6.40 8.16 -17.94
CA GLY A 418 6.21 9.26 -17.02
C GLY A 418 6.85 9.01 -15.67
N ARG A 419 7.66 9.98 -15.21
CA ARG A 419 8.46 9.85 -13.98
C ARG A 419 7.62 9.65 -12.72
N GLN A 420 6.38 10.13 -12.72
CA GLN A 420 5.42 9.96 -11.62
C GLN A 420 4.68 8.61 -11.65
N ALA A 421 4.81 7.84 -12.74
CA ALA A 421 4.18 6.53 -12.91
C ALA A 421 5.16 5.36 -12.66
N VAL A 422 6.43 5.66 -12.34
CA VAL A 422 7.50 4.66 -12.14
C VAL A 422 8.06 4.79 -10.73
N SER A 423 8.14 3.65 -10.03
CA SER A 423 8.74 3.54 -8.70
C SER A 423 9.51 2.22 -8.57
N GLN A 424 10.47 2.18 -7.65
CA GLN A 424 11.12 0.95 -7.23
C GLN A 424 10.29 0.26 -6.13
N ILE A 425 10.45 -1.07 -6.01
CA ILE A 425 9.88 -1.91 -4.96
C ILE A 425 11.03 -2.47 -4.12
#